data_AF-A0A9D4HRC7-F1
#
_entry.id   AF-A0A9D4HRC7-F1
#
_cell.length_a   1.000
_cell.length_b   1.000
_cell.length_c   1.000
_cell.angle_alpha   90.00
_cell.angle_beta   90.00
_cell.angle_gamma   90.00
#
_symmetry.space_group_name_H-M   'P 1'
#
loop_
_entity.id
_entity.type
_entity.pdbx_description
1 polymer ?
#
loop_
_entity_poly.entity_id
_entity_poly.type
_entity_poly.pdbx_seq_one_letter_code
_entity_poly.pdbx_strand_id
1 'polypeptide(L)'
;MAVTSAHLISYDHEHDLMPLVLANCHYSFEMGVGTKIEYDFAGMERQLIDRFLCYKSKIEIHQYLKVDLMVYRTEVTNVSVFNKLQGNIPQEHLNSAVKKQICEELRSLPDVCETLDNLNIAISFLKTTGGNPAMPIHRFIEETLRMDKSLLSQKARQTCELRHARSLWLLLSFLKSRLLVDYQHATEAVIETLPNGFYEDLPNEVKSSFGEYMHHLSTEKLSNLLELLHEFLLLRVAVQENPDDDDFVDTRKYRLFESLKQYIELSESPVLEPVILNGSPTGLLYEHGAKAWVLANETLLRKIGTRRRS
;
A
#
# COMPACT_ATOMS: atom_id res chain seq x y z
N MET A 1 21.43 15.93 16.28
CA MET A 1 22.25 17.14 16.03
C MET A 1 22.04 17.54 14.59
N ALA A 2 21.94 18.85 14.30
CA ALA A 2 21.83 19.34 12.93
C ALA A 2 23.19 19.21 12.21
N VAL A 3 23.17 18.84 10.93
CA VAL A 3 24.39 18.78 10.11
C VAL A 3 24.82 20.22 9.80
N THR A 4 26.04 20.59 10.20
CA THR A 4 26.68 21.86 9.87
C THR A 4 27.74 21.65 8.80
N SER A 5 28.18 22.72 8.11
CA SER A 5 29.21 22.67 7.07
C SER A 5 30.50 21.96 7.50
N ALA A 6 30.87 22.06 8.79
CA ALA A 6 32.04 21.37 9.35
C ALA A 6 31.99 19.83 9.22
N HIS A 7 30.80 19.24 9.19
CA HIS A 7 30.60 17.79 9.04
C HIS A 7 30.66 17.32 7.58
N LEU A 8 30.59 18.24 6.62
CA LEU A 8 30.67 17.94 5.20
C LEU A 8 32.12 18.00 4.72
N ILE A 9 32.41 17.25 3.66
CA ILE A 9 33.63 17.41 2.88
C ILE A 9 33.39 18.58 1.95
N SER A 10 34.14 19.66 2.14
CA SER A 10 34.06 20.88 1.33
C SER A 10 35.48 21.34 1.03
N TYR A 11 35.76 21.68 -0.21
CA TYR A 11 37.04 22.20 -0.68
C TYR A 11 36.80 23.17 -1.83
N ASP A 12 37.73 24.10 -2.00
CA ASP A 12 37.79 25.00 -3.15
C ASP A 12 38.85 24.53 -4.15
N HIS A 13 38.49 24.43 -5.42
CA HIS A 13 39.43 23.95 -6.45
C HIS A 13 40.69 24.82 -6.55
N GLU A 14 40.53 26.14 -6.57
CA GLU A 14 41.63 27.08 -6.83
C GLU A 14 42.48 27.34 -5.59
N HIS A 15 41.85 27.40 -4.42
CA HIS A 15 42.53 27.79 -3.18
C HIS A 15 43.07 26.60 -2.40
N ASP A 16 42.44 25.42 -2.54
CA ASP A 16 42.79 24.24 -1.75
C ASP A 16 43.50 23.16 -2.58
N LEU A 17 42.93 22.81 -3.74
CA LEU A 17 43.45 21.70 -4.56
C LEU A 17 44.63 22.11 -5.43
N MET A 18 44.55 23.25 -6.11
CA MET A 18 45.62 23.71 -7.01
C MET A 18 46.98 23.88 -6.31
N PRO A 19 47.07 24.50 -5.11
CA PRO A 19 48.34 24.59 -4.39
C PRO A 19 48.88 23.23 -3.96
N LEU A 20 48.00 22.28 -3.62
CA LEU A 20 48.38 20.93 -3.23
C LEU A 20 48.97 20.16 -4.42
N VAL A 21 48.36 20.27 -5.60
CA VAL A 21 48.87 19.63 -6.82
C VAL A 21 50.23 20.20 -7.22
N LEU A 22 50.37 21.54 -7.20
CA LEU A 22 51.62 22.21 -7.55
C LEU A 22 52.75 21.88 -6.56
N ALA A 23 52.44 21.75 -5.27
CA ALA A 23 53.43 21.42 -4.24
C ALA A 23 53.97 19.99 -4.35
N ASN A 24 53.24 19.08 -5.00
CA ASN A 24 53.66 17.69 -5.23
C ASN A 24 54.12 17.43 -6.67
N CYS A 25 54.30 18.50 -7.45
CA CYS A 25 54.80 18.47 -8.82
C CYS A 25 56.31 18.69 -8.83
N HIS A 26 57.06 17.67 -9.26
CA HIS A 26 58.51 17.71 -9.34
C HIS A 26 58.95 17.92 -10.79
N TYR A 27 59.72 18.98 -11.02
CA TYR A 27 60.32 19.28 -12.32
C TYR A 27 61.77 18.81 -12.31
N SER A 28 62.09 17.84 -13.16
CA SER A 28 63.47 17.42 -13.42
C SER A 28 63.85 17.70 -14.87
N PHE A 29 65.11 18.06 -15.09
CA PHE A 29 65.63 18.35 -16.43
C PHE A 29 66.76 17.38 -16.76
N GLU A 30 66.59 16.63 -17.84
CA GLU A 30 67.60 15.70 -18.34
C GLU A 30 68.14 16.19 -19.70
N MET A 31 69.46 16.43 -19.75
CA MET A 31 70.13 16.89 -20.98
C MET A 31 69.96 15.87 -22.10
N GLY A 32 69.26 16.27 -23.18
CA GLY A 32 69.00 15.44 -24.37
C GLY A 32 67.56 14.91 -24.48
N VAL A 33 66.76 14.95 -23.40
CA VAL A 33 65.37 14.45 -23.37
C VAL A 33 64.37 15.57 -23.06
N GLY A 34 64.77 16.62 -22.34
CA GLY A 34 63.94 17.78 -22.03
C GLY A 34 63.46 17.81 -20.57
N THR A 35 62.41 18.60 -20.30
CA THR A 35 61.81 18.73 -18.96
C THR A 35 60.84 17.58 -18.70
N LYS A 36 61.07 16.83 -17.63
CA LYS A 36 60.17 15.77 -17.15
C LYS A 36 59.40 16.29 -15.93
N ILE A 37 58.09 16.05 -15.95
CA ILE A 37 57.19 16.40 -14.86
C ILE A 37 56.77 15.10 -14.18
N GLU A 38 57.04 14.98 -12.88
CA GLU A 38 56.68 13.83 -12.07
C GLU A 38 55.80 14.27 -10.90
N TYR A 39 54.73 13.52 -10.64
CA TYR A 39 53.80 13.81 -9.56
C TYR A 39 53.98 12.79 -8.43
N ASP A 40 54.13 13.28 -7.20
CA ASP A 40 54.09 12.42 -6.02
C ASP A 40 52.63 12.15 -5.61
N PHE A 41 52.02 11.14 -6.22
CA PHE A 41 50.64 10.75 -5.93
C PHE A 41 50.44 10.30 -4.48
N ALA A 42 51.45 9.66 -3.88
CA ALA A 42 51.36 9.20 -2.49
C ALA A 42 51.41 10.38 -1.50
N GLY A 43 52.22 11.40 -1.81
CA GLY A 43 52.23 12.67 -1.09
C GLY A 43 50.90 13.41 -1.20
N MET A 44 50.34 13.51 -2.40
CA MET A 44 49.04 14.14 -2.64
C MET A 44 47.91 13.44 -1.89
N GLU A 45 47.82 12.11 -1.99
CA GLU A 45 46.80 11.32 -1.31
C GLU A 45 46.84 11.54 0.22
N ARG A 46 48.03 11.50 0.82
CA ARG A 46 48.19 11.73 2.27
C ARG A 46 47.73 13.12 2.69
N GLN A 47 48.08 14.16 1.92
CA GLN A 47 47.69 15.54 2.21
C GLN A 47 46.17 15.77 2.04
N LEU A 48 45.57 15.12 1.03
CA LEU A 48 44.12 15.18 0.81
C LEU A 48 43.36 14.51 1.96
N ILE A 49 43.81 13.31 2.38
CA ILE A 49 43.21 12.59 3.49
C ILE A 49 43.30 13.43 4.77
N ASP A 50 44.47 13.93 5.12
CA ASP A 50 44.69 14.66 6.37
C ASP A 50 43.89 15.97 6.44
N ARG A 51 43.83 16.74 5.34
CA ARG A 51 43.14 18.04 5.32
C ARG A 51 41.63 17.95 5.17
N PHE A 52 41.11 17.06 4.33
CA PHE A 52 39.69 17.10 3.92
C PHE A 52 38.86 15.94 4.45
N LEU A 53 39.48 14.79 4.73
CA LEU A 53 38.78 13.54 5.03
C LEU A 53 38.93 13.09 6.49
N CYS A 54 40.09 13.32 7.10
CA CYS A 54 40.32 13.04 8.51
C CYS A 54 39.34 13.82 9.38
N TYR A 55 38.87 13.18 10.46
CA TYR A 55 37.96 13.76 11.45
C TYR A 55 36.56 14.15 10.94
N LYS A 56 36.18 13.75 9.72
CA LYS A 56 34.80 13.90 9.24
C LYS A 56 33.90 12.84 9.87
N SER A 57 32.74 13.26 10.34
CA SER A 57 31.74 12.36 10.92
C SER A 57 31.01 11.57 9.84
N LYS A 58 30.75 10.29 10.08
CA LYS A 58 29.82 9.51 9.28
C LYS A 58 28.41 10.07 9.48
N ILE A 59 27.80 10.58 8.40
CA ILE A 59 26.43 11.08 8.44
C ILE A 59 25.49 9.90 8.25
N GLU A 60 24.78 9.52 9.31
CA GLU A 60 23.74 8.49 9.24
C GLU A 60 22.38 9.17 9.07
N ILE A 61 21.72 8.88 7.94
CA ILE A 61 20.37 9.36 7.65
C ILE A 61 19.40 8.50 8.48
N HIS A 62 19.27 8.84 9.76
CA HIS A 62 18.27 8.24 10.64
C HIS A 62 16.90 8.86 10.35
N GLN A 63 15.83 8.14 10.66
CA GLN A 63 14.43 8.56 10.53
C GLN A 63 14.10 9.89 11.25
N TYR A 64 15.02 10.41 12.08
CA TYR A 64 14.94 11.67 12.83
C TYR A 64 15.76 12.82 12.24
N LEU A 65 16.57 12.59 11.20
CA LEU A 65 17.13 13.68 10.40
C LEU A 65 15.96 14.25 9.61
N LYS A 66 15.40 15.37 10.08
CA LYS A 66 14.41 16.16 9.35
C LYS A 66 15.06 16.69 8.07
N VAL A 67 15.21 15.83 7.07
CA VAL A 67 15.11 16.28 5.70
C VAL A 67 13.67 16.74 5.58
N ASP A 68 13.45 18.02 5.29
CA ASP A 68 12.12 18.55 5.00
C ASP A 68 11.64 17.94 3.68
N LEU A 69 11.28 16.66 3.75
CA LEU A 69 10.62 15.95 2.67
C LEU A 69 9.20 16.49 2.63
N MET A 70 8.89 17.18 1.55
CA MET A 70 7.53 17.59 1.28
C MET A 70 6.71 16.36 0.92
N VAL A 71 6.05 15.79 1.92
CA VAL A 71 5.09 14.69 1.73
C VAL A 71 3.80 15.29 1.21
N TYR A 72 3.44 15.02 -0.05
CA TYR A 72 2.21 15.54 -0.61
C TYR A 72 1.00 14.79 -0.03
N ARG A 73 -0.10 15.52 0.21
CA ARG A 73 -1.35 14.95 0.79
C ARG A 73 -1.93 13.78 -0.02
N THR A 74 -1.60 13.68 -1.30
CA THR A 74 -1.97 12.59 -2.21
C THR A 74 -1.34 11.24 -1.86
N GLU A 75 -0.34 11.20 -0.96
CA GLU A 75 0.38 9.97 -0.57
C GLU A 75 -0.25 9.23 0.62
N VAL A 76 -1.37 9.71 1.19
CA VAL A 76 -2.07 9.00 2.27
C VAL A 76 -2.89 7.85 1.69
N THR A 77 -2.20 6.77 1.35
CA THR A 77 -2.83 5.52 0.90
C THR A 77 -3.52 4.81 2.06
N ASN A 78 -4.54 4.00 1.74
CA ASN A 78 -5.20 3.14 2.74
C ASN A 78 -4.18 2.26 3.49
N VAL A 79 -3.13 1.78 2.79
CA VAL A 79 -2.02 1.02 3.39
C VAL A 79 -1.31 1.84 4.48
N SER A 80 -0.93 3.08 4.17
CA SER A 80 -0.21 3.93 5.13
C SER A 80 -1.06 4.21 6.38
N VAL A 81 -2.38 4.39 6.19
CA VAL A 81 -3.34 4.62 7.27
C VAL A 81 -3.46 3.38 8.14
N PHE A 82 -3.65 2.20 7.53
CA PHE A 82 -3.81 0.96 8.28
C PHE A 82 -2.53 0.49 8.96
N ASN A 83 -1.36 0.73 8.38
CA ASN A 83 -0.08 0.42 9.03
C ASN A 83 0.11 1.25 10.29
N LYS A 84 -0.21 2.56 10.25
CA LYS A 84 -0.19 3.43 11.43
C LYS A 84 -1.23 3.02 12.46
N LEU A 85 -2.45 2.68 12.02
CA LEU A 85 -3.49 2.18 12.89
C LEU A 85 -3.06 0.90 13.61
N GLN A 86 -2.51 -0.08 12.89
CA GLN A 86 -2.05 -1.35 13.43
C GLN A 86 -0.87 -1.17 14.41
N GLY A 87 0.01 -0.21 14.15
CA GLY A 87 1.09 0.15 15.08
C GLY A 87 0.58 0.72 16.42
N ASN A 88 -0.57 1.40 16.43
CA ASN A 88 -1.14 2.00 17.64
C ASN A 88 -2.18 1.10 18.33
N ILE A 89 -2.92 0.31 17.56
CA ILE A 89 -4.02 -0.54 18.03
C ILE A 89 -3.92 -1.87 17.27
N PRO A 90 -3.58 -2.98 17.94
CA PRO A 90 -3.58 -4.30 17.32
C PRO A 90 -4.92 -4.56 16.61
N GLN A 91 -4.86 -4.87 15.31
CA GLN A 91 -6.05 -5.10 14.50
C GLN A 91 -6.37 -6.60 14.41
N GLU A 92 -7.65 -6.94 14.51
CA GLU A 92 -8.18 -8.30 14.47
C GLU A 92 -9.29 -8.42 13.41
N HIS A 93 -9.46 -9.63 12.88
CA HIS A 93 -10.49 -9.92 11.88
C HIS A 93 -11.86 -10.12 12.53
N LEU A 94 -12.90 -9.56 11.89
CA LEU A 94 -14.28 -9.89 12.26
C LEU A 94 -14.61 -11.33 11.88
N ASN A 95 -15.34 -12.01 12.77
CA ASN A 95 -15.82 -13.36 12.50
C ASN A 95 -16.84 -13.37 11.34
N SER A 96 -16.89 -14.48 10.60
CA SER A 96 -17.71 -14.58 9.39
C SER A 96 -19.22 -14.45 9.66
N ALA A 97 -19.69 -14.84 10.85
CA ALA A 97 -21.10 -14.71 11.23
C ALA A 97 -21.52 -13.24 11.43
N VAL A 98 -20.67 -12.46 12.10
CA VAL A 98 -20.82 -11.01 12.31
C VAL A 98 -20.77 -10.30 10.98
N LYS A 99 -19.78 -10.61 10.11
CA LYS A 99 -19.71 -10.05 8.76
C LYS A 99 -21.01 -10.25 8.00
N LYS A 100 -21.51 -11.50 7.92
CA LYS A 100 -22.76 -11.83 7.23
C LYS A 100 -23.96 -11.05 7.78
N GLN A 101 -24.09 -10.96 9.10
CA GLN A 101 -25.19 -10.22 9.73
C GLN A 101 -25.12 -8.71 9.43
N ILE A 102 -23.92 -8.11 9.46
CA ILE A 102 -23.73 -6.70 9.08
C ILE A 102 -24.14 -6.48 7.61
N CYS A 103 -23.74 -7.37 6.70
CA CYS A 103 -24.15 -7.32 5.29
C CYS A 103 -25.66 -7.44 5.10
N GLU A 104 -26.35 -8.20 5.95
CA GLU A 104 -27.80 -8.37 5.88
C GLU A 104 -28.56 -7.14 6.39
N GLU A 105 -28.01 -6.41 7.35
CA GLU A 105 -28.57 -5.18 7.91
C GLU A 105 -28.34 -3.97 6.98
N LEU A 106 -27.14 -3.84 6.39
CA LEU A 106 -26.77 -2.70 5.54
C LEU A 106 -26.99 -3.00 4.06
N ARG A 107 -28.22 -2.80 3.59
CA ARG A 107 -28.62 -3.02 2.17
C ARG A 107 -28.77 -1.74 1.35
N SER A 108 -28.79 -0.59 2.01
CA SER A 108 -28.93 0.73 1.40
C SER A 108 -27.55 1.32 1.13
N LEU A 109 -27.30 1.75 -0.11
CA LEU A 109 -26.03 2.40 -0.48
C LEU A 109 -25.78 3.67 0.36
N PRO A 110 -26.74 4.59 0.55
CA PRO A 110 -26.59 5.72 1.47
C PRO A 110 -26.14 5.31 2.88
N ASP A 111 -26.74 4.26 3.45
CA ASP A 111 -26.45 3.83 4.82
C ASP A 111 -25.02 3.25 4.93
N VAL A 112 -24.58 2.51 3.90
CA VAL A 112 -23.21 2.00 3.81
C VAL A 112 -22.22 3.15 3.70
N CYS A 113 -22.48 4.13 2.83
CA CYS A 113 -21.62 5.30 2.68
C CYS A 113 -21.52 6.14 3.96
N GLU A 114 -22.66 6.45 4.60
CA GLU A 114 -22.68 7.21 5.86
C GLU A 114 -21.90 6.47 6.96
N THR A 115 -22.08 5.16 7.07
CA THR A 115 -21.34 4.32 8.04
C THR A 115 -19.84 4.30 7.73
N LEU A 116 -19.47 4.19 6.46
CA LEU A 116 -18.07 4.16 6.01
C LEU A 116 -17.37 5.51 6.24
N ASP A 117 -18.06 6.62 5.99
CA ASP A 117 -17.54 7.98 6.21
C ASP A 117 -17.27 8.26 7.69
N ASN A 118 -18.21 7.88 8.57
CA ASN A 118 -18.01 7.98 10.02
C ASN A 118 -16.82 7.13 10.48
N LEU A 119 -16.67 5.93 9.91
CA LEU A 119 -15.55 5.06 10.22
C LEU A 119 -14.21 5.62 9.68
N ASN A 120 -14.20 6.23 8.50
CA ASN A 120 -13.04 6.93 7.94
C ASN A 120 -12.56 8.05 8.87
N ILE A 121 -13.51 8.85 9.37
CA ILE A 121 -13.21 9.90 10.35
C ILE A 121 -12.60 9.28 11.60
N ALA A 122 -13.23 8.25 12.18
CA ALA A 122 -12.71 7.57 13.36
C ALA A 122 -11.27 7.06 13.16
N ILE A 123 -11.02 6.34 12.07
CA ILE A 123 -9.69 5.79 11.74
C ILE A 123 -8.66 6.91 11.56
N SER A 124 -9.05 8.07 11.02
CA SER A 124 -8.16 9.22 10.86
C SER A 124 -7.64 9.78 12.19
N PHE A 125 -8.41 9.65 13.27
CA PHE A 125 -7.97 9.98 14.63
C PHE A 125 -7.16 8.83 15.24
N LEU A 126 -7.69 7.60 15.19
CA LEU A 126 -7.09 6.42 15.80
C LEU A 126 -5.68 6.11 15.27
N LYS A 127 -5.40 6.40 13.99
CA LYS A 127 -4.06 6.24 13.41
C LYS A 127 -3.00 7.16 14.04
N THR A 128 -3.41 8.17 14.80
CA THR A 128 -2.52 9.13 15.48
C THR A 128 -2.60 8.99 16.99
N THR A 129 -3.81 8.87 17.55
CA THR A 129 -4.03 8.86 19.00
C THR A 129 -3.93 7.47 19.62
N GLY A 130 -4.11 6.42 18.81
CA GLY A 130 -4.39 5.09 19.33
C GLY A 130 -5.71 5.05 20.13
N GLY A 131 -5.83 4.04 20.98
CA GLY A 131 -7.00 3.82 21.83
C GLY A 131 -6.99 2.44 22.46
N ASN A 132 -7.91 2.19 23.39
CA ASN A 132 -8.08 0.86 23.97
C ASN A 132 -8.66 -0.10 22.90
N PRO A 133 -7.97 -1.19 22.51
CA PRO A 133 -8.45 -2.12 21.49
C PRO A 133 -9.84 -2.69 21.77
N ALA A 134 -10.21 -2.83 23.05
CA ALA A 134 -11.51 -3.35 23.50
C ALA A 134 -12.64 -2.32 23.53
N MET A 135 -12.37 -1.04 23.23
CA MET A 135 -13.39 -0.02 23.23
C MET A 135 -14.35 -0.22 22.04
N PRO A 136 -15.68 -0.19 22.23
CA PRO A 136 -16.62 -0.27 21.11
C PRO A 136 -16.43 0.89 20.14
N ILE A 137 -16.41 0.61 18.83
CA ILE A 137 -16.22 1.66 17.79
C ILE A 137 -17.32 2.72 17.87
N HIS A 138 -18.58 2.29 18.05
CA HIS A 138 -19.71 3.21 18.15
C HIS A 138 -19.51 4.21 19.30
N ARG A 139 -19.03 3.72 20.45
CA ARG A 139 -18.79 4.53 21.64
C ARG A 139 -17.71 5.57 21.42
N PHE A 140 -16.62 5.20 20.73
CA PHE A 140 -15.58 6.14 20.35
C PHE A 140 -16.14 7.27 19.47
N ILE A 141 -16.95 6.92 18.45
CA ILE A 141 -17.53 7.90 17.53
C ILE A 141 -18.55 8.82 18.24
N GLU A 142 -19.47 8.27 19.03
CA GLU A 142 -20.55 9.03 19.68
C GLU A 142 -20.04 9.82 20.90
N GLU A 143 -19.22 9.21 21.77
CA GLU A 143 -18.82 9.83 23.03
C GLU A 143 -17.52 10.63 22.92
N THR A 144 -16.56 10.18 22.10
CA THR A 144 -15.24 10.82 21.98
C THR A 144 -15.22 11.83 20.84
N LEU A 145 -15.66 11.42 19.64
CA LEU A 145 -15.71 12.32 18.48
C LEU A 145 -16.96 13.21 18.46
N ARG A 146 -17.95 12.93 19.32
CA ARG A 146 -19.21 13.71 19.45
C ARG A 146 -20.00 13.79 18.15
N MET A 147 -20.08 12.67 17.42
CA MET A 147 -20.86 12.56 16.19
C MET A 147 -22.25 11.97 16.49
N ASP A 148 -23.30 12.53 15.88
CA ASP A 148 -24.71 12.20 16.19
C ASP A 148 -25.13 10.79 15.77
N LYS A 149 -24.49 10.23 14.73
CA LYS A 149 -24.71 8.86 14.26
C LYS A 149 -23.34 8.23 14.05
N SER A 150 -23.10 7.05 14.64
CA SER A 150 -21.84 6.33 14.39
C SER A 150 -21.94 5.27 13.31
N LEU A 151 -22.73 4.23 13.59
CA LEU A 151 -22.83 3.00 12.81
C LEU A 151 -24.30 2.67 12.68
N LEU A 152 -24.79 2.48 11.46
CA LEU A 152 -26.19 2.20 11.21
C LEU A 152 -26.53 0.71 11.38
N SER A 153 -25.54 -0.19 11.28
CA SER A 153 -25.71 -1.60 11.64
C SER A 153 -25.74 -1.78 13.16
N GLN A 154 -26.84 -2.34 13.67
CA GLN A 154 -26.96 -2.70 15.08
C GLN A 154 -25.95 -3.78 15.47
N LYS A 155 -25.71 -4.76 14.59
CA LYS A 155 -24.70 -5.79 14.86
C LYS A 155 -23.31 -5.18 15.00
N ALA A 156 -22.93 -4.27 14.10
CA ALA A 156 -21.64 -3.59 14.18
C ALA A 156 -21.48 -2.82 15.51
N ARG A 157 -22.54 -2.15 15.99
CA ARG A 157 -22.51 -1.46 17.30
C ARG A 157 -22.26 -2.41 18.46
N GLN A 158 -22.86 -3.60 18.43
CA GLN A 158 -22.79 -4.57 19.52
C GLN A 158 -21.44 -5.30 19.60
N THR A 159 -20.83 -5.60 18.44
CA THR A 159 -19.67 -6.50 18.41
C THR A 159 -18.37 -5.85 17.94
N CYS A 160 -18.41 -4.74 17.22
CA CYS A 160 -17.18 -4.14 16.68
C CYS A 160 -16.52 -3.20 17.70
N GLU A 161 -15.30 -3.58 18.08
CA GLU A 161 -14.37 -2.81 18.91
C GLU A 161 -13.26 -2.15 18.06
N LEU A 162 -12.46 -1.24 18.63
CA LEU A 162 -11.40 -0.53 17.91
C LEU A 162 -10.37 -1.45 17.23
N ARG A 163 -10.12 -2.64 17.79
CA ARG A 163 -9.31 -3.67 17.14
C ARG A 163 -9.89 -4.17 15.80
N HIS A 164 -11.19 -4.02 15.59
CA HIS A 164 -11.87 -4.48 14.38
C HIS A 164 -12.02 -3.38 13.31
N ALA A 165 -11.49 -2.18 13.54
CA ALA A 165 -11.73 -1.01 12.68
C ALA A 165 -11.32 -1.26 11.22
N ARG A 166 -10.13 -1.84 10.99
CA ARG A 166 -9.68 -2.23 9.64
C ARG A 166 -10.61 -3.26 9.01
N SER A 167 -10.96 -4.33 9.74
CA SER A 167 -11.80 -5.40 9.20
C SER A 167 -13.22 -4.92 8.89
N LEU A 168 -13.76 -4.01 9.69
CA LEU A 168 -15.07 -3.39 9.44
C LEU A 168 -15.02 -2.48 8.22
N TRP A 169 -13.95 -1.68 8.09
CA TRP A 169 -13.76 -0.81 6.93
C TRP A 169 -13.70 -1.61 5.63
N LEU A 170 -12.91 -2.68 5.59
CA LEU A 170 -12.81 -3.55 4.41
C LEU A 170 -14.16 -4.17 4.03
N LEU A 171 -14.96 -4.57 5.02
CA LEU A 171 -16.30 -5.11 4.80
C LEU A 171 -17.25 -4.05 4.21
N LEU A 172 -17.23 -2.84 4.75
CA LEU A 172 -18.09 -1.74 4.29
C LEU A 172 -17.70 -1.27 2.89
N SER A 173 -16.39 -1.15 2.61
CA SER A 173 -15.88 -0.86 1.26
C SER A 173 -16.33 -1.92 0.26
N PHE A 174 -16.21 -3.19 0.63
CA PHE A 174 -16.69 -4.31 -0.19
C PHE A 174 -18.20 -4.23 -0.47
N LEU A 175 -19.01 -3.94 0.56
CA LEU A 175 -20.46 -3.76 0.41
C LEU A 175 -20.80 -2.57 -0.49
N LYS A 176 -20.11 -1.44 -0.32
CA LYS A 176 -20.28 -0.25 -1.16
C LYS A 176 -20.08 -0.62 -2.63
N SER A 177 -18.97 -1.29 -2.95
CA SER A 177 -18.66 -1.71 -4.32
C SER A 177 -19.68 -2.67 -4.91
N ARG A 178 -20.18 -3.63 -4.11
CA ARG A 178 -21.24 -4.54 -4.56
C ARG A 178 -22.53 -3.82 -4.90
N LEU A 179 -22.96 -2.90 -4.03
CA LEU A 179 -24.17 -2.12 -4.25
C LEU A 179 -24.00 -1.20 -5.46
N LEU A 180 -22.87 -0.51 -5.58
CA LEU A 180 -22.60 0.38 -6.70
C LEU A 180 -22.61 -0.35 -8.05
N VAL A 181 -22.01 -1.54 -8.14
CA VAL A 181 -22.03 -2.35 -9.36
C VAL A 181 -23.45 -2.81 -9.70
N ASP A 182 -24.28 -3.09 -8.70
CA ASP A 182 -25.70 -3.44 -8.90
C ASP A 182 -26.53 -2.24 -9.38
N TYR A 183 -26.27 -1.03 -8.85
CA TYR A 183 -27.00 0.19 -9.22
C TYR A 183 -26.55 0.81 -10.54
N GLN A 184 -25.25 0.88 -10.80
CA GLN A 184 -24.68 1.63 -11.93
C GLN A 184 -24.33 0.75 -13.12
N HIS A 185 -24.26 -0.57 -12.94
CA HIS A 185 -23.77 -1.53 -13.93
C HIS A 185 -22.41 -1.14 -14.54
N ALA A 186 -21.58 -0.42 -13.78
CA ALA A 186 -20.30 0.13 -14.20
C ALA A 186 -19.15 -0.56 -13.46
N THR A 187 -18.08 -0.92 -14.18
CA THR A 187 -16.90 -1.60 -13.59
C THR A 187 -16.05 -0.60 -12.81
N GLU A 188 -16.06 0.65 -13.23
CA GLU A 188 -15.43 1.81 -12.61
C GLU A 188 -15.93 2.03 -11.18
N ALA A 189 -17.12 1.54 -10.86
CA ALA A 189 -17.73 1.63 -9.55
C ALA A 189 -17.22 0.56 -8.55
N VAL A 190 -16.41 -0.40 -9.01
CA VAL A 190 -15.80 -1.43 -8.15
C VAL A 190 -14.84 -0.78 -7.17
N ILE A 191 -13.91 0.04 -7.65
CA ILE A 191 -12.97 0.81 -6.83
C ILE A 191 -12.77 2.16 -7.49
N GLU A 192 -13.46 3.18 -7.00
CA GLU A 192 -13.39 4.56 -7.53
C GLU A 192 -11.96 5.12 -7.59
N THR A 193 -11.05 4.60 -6.77
CA THR A 193 -9.64 5.04 -6.68
C THR A 193 -8.69 4.34 -7.65
N LEU A 194 -9.14 3.32 -8.41
CA LEU A 194 -8.27 2.63 -9.37
C LEU A 194 -7.96 3.56 -10.57
N PRO A 195 -6.70 3.65 -11.03
CA PRO A 195 -6.36 4.45 -12.21
C PRO A 195 -7.02 3.92 -13.50
N ASN A 196 -7.19 4.80 -14.50
CA ASN A 196 -7.90 4.51 -15.76
C ASN A 196 -7.35 3.31 -16.57
N GLY A 197 -6.14 2.83 -16.28
CA GLY A 197 -5.54 1.65 -16.91
C GLY A 197 -5.79 0.31 -16.19
N PHE A 198 -6.62 0.28 -15.14
CA PHE A 198 -6.91 -0.93 -14.35
C PHE A 198 -8.33 -1.49 -14.57
N TYR A 199 -8.95 -1.13 -15.69
CA TYR A 199 -10.30 -1.53 -16.08
C TYR A 199 -10.36 -2.25 -17.42
N GLU A 200 -9.22 -2.76 -17.90
CA GLU A 200 -9.11 -3.44 -19.19
C GLU A 200 -9.97 -4.72 -19.19
N ASP A 201 -10.59 -4.99 -20.35
CA ASP A 201 -11.45 -6.15 -20.50
C ASP A 201 -10.63 -7.45 -20.46
N LEU A 202 -11.20 -8.50 -19.84
CA LEU A 202 -10.54 -9.80 -19.82
C LEU A 202 -10.43 -10.38 -21.23
N PRO A 203 -9.26 -10.85 -21.66
CA PRO A 203 -9.13 -11.67 -22.86
C PRO A 203 -10.05 -12.88 -22.80
N ASN A 204 -10.64 -13.29 -23.91
CA ASN A 204 -11.65 -14.36 -23.95
C ASN A 204 -11.14 -15.68 -23.34
N GLU A 205 -9.87 -16.02 -23.56
CA GLU A 205 -9.21 -17.20 -23.01
C GLU A 205 -9.09 -17.14 -21.48
N VAL A 206 -8.68 -15.98 -20.95
CA VAL A 206 -8.55 -15.73 -19.51
C VAL A 206 -9.94 -15.70 -18.85
N LYS A 207 -10.93 -15.08 -19.50
CA LYS A 207 -12.32 -15.05 -19.04
C LYS A 207 -12.91 -16.46 -18.93
N SER A 208 -12.65 -17.32 -19.91
CA SER A 208 -13.16 -18.69 -19.94
C SER A 208 -12.52 -19.55 -18.85
N SER A 209 -11.19 -19.55 -18.77
CA SER A 209 -10.44 -20.29 -17.73
C SER A 209 -10.75 -19.80 -16.32
N PHE A 210 -10.89 -18.48 -16.12
CA PHE A 210 -11.31 -17.92 -14.84
C PHE A 210 -12.75 -18.29 -14.49
N GLY A 211 -13.66 -18.30 -15.47
CA GLY A 211 -15.02 -18.79 -15.33
C GLY A 211 -15.07 -20.24 -14.84
N GLU A 212 -14.36 -21.15 -15.51
CA GLU A 212 -14.26 -22.57 -15.12
C GLU A 212 -13.74 -22.73 -13.69
N TYR A 213 -12.65 -22.05 -13.36
CA TYR A 213 -12.08 -22.02 -12.01
C TYR A 213 -13.12 -21.61 -10.96
N MET A 214 -13.85 -20.51 -11.19
CA MET A 214 -14.91 -20.04 -10.28
C MET A 214 -16.07 -21.03 -10.18
N HIS A 215 -16.40 -21.76 -11.26
CA HIS A 215 -17.43 -22.79 -11.24
C HIS A 215 -17.06 -23.95 -10.32
N HIS A 216 -15.78 -24.35 -10.28
CA HIS A 216 -15.30 -25.42 -9.38
C HIS A 216 -15.25 -25.02 -7.90
N LEU A 217 -15.21 -23.73 -7.57
CA LEU A 217 -15.21 -23.28 -6.17
C LEU A 217 -16.61 -23.42 -5.52
N SER A 218 -16.64 -23.78 -4.23
CA SER A 218 -17.88 -23.69 -3.44
C SER A 218 -18.33 -22.24 -3.28
N THR A 219 -19.61 -22.01 -2.98
CA THR A 219 -20.15 -20.64 -2.77
C THR A 219 -19.38 -19.89 -1.67
N GLU A 220 -18.97 -20.59 -0.62
CA GLU A 220 -18.20 -20.02 0.48
C GLU A 220 -16.79 -19.63 0.04
N LYS A 221 -16.07 -20.54 -0.65
CA LYS A 221 -14.73 -20.25 -1.18
C LYS A 221 -14.74 -19.09 -2.18
N LEU A 222 -15.77 -19.00 -3.02
CA LEU A 222 -15.92 -17.90 -3.97
C LEU A 222 -16.21 -16.57 -3.27
N SER A 223 -17.06 -16.56 -2.24
CA SER A 223 -17.32 -15.36 -1.43
C SER A 223 -16.04 -14.84 -0.78
N ASN A 224 -15.27 -15.75 -0.19
CA ASN A 224 -14.00 -15.48 0.44
C ASN A 224 -12.95 -14.93 -0.55
N LEU A 225 -12.86 -15.54 -1.74
CA LEU A 225 -11.99 -15.05 -2.81
C LEU A 225 -12.39 -13.64 -3.26
N LEU A 226 -13.69 -13.34 -3.34
CA LEU A 226 -14.18 -12.04 -3.77
C LEU A 226 -13.86 -10.94 -2.75
N GLU A 227 -14.00 -11.21 -1.45
CA GLU A 227 -13.56 -10.31 -0.37
C GLU A 227 -12.05 -10.07 -0.44
N LEU A 228 -11.26 -11.12 -0.61
CA LEU A 228 -9.80 -11.02 -0.70
C LEU A 228 -9.35 -10.24 -1.92
N LEU A 229 -9.94 -10.53 -3.08
CA LEU A 229 -9.65 -9.82 -4.32
C LEU A 229 -9.97 -8.33 -4.15
N HIS A 230 -11.07 -8.00 -3.49
CA HIS A 230 -11.44 -6.62 -3.21
C HIS A 230 -10.41 -5.91 -2.32
N GLU A 231 -10.01 -6.55 -1.20
CA GLU A 231 -8.98 -6.02 -0.32
C GLU A 231 -7.67 -5.81 -1.07
N PHE A 232 -7.24 -6.80 -1.85
CA PHE A 232 -6.00 -6.74 -2.60
C PHE A 232 -6.01 -5.59 -3.62
N LEU A 233 -7.10 -5.43 -4.37
CA LEU A 233 -7.22 -4.34 -5.32
C LEU A 233 -7.19 -2.97 -4.60
N LEU A 234 -7.85 -2.82 -3.45
CA LEU A 234 -7.86 -1.58 -2.68
C LEU A 234 -6.52 -1.23 -2.03
N LEU A 235 -5.79 -2.23 -1.53
CA LEU A 235 -4.60 -2.02 -0.71
C LEU A 235 -3.29 -2.20 -1.49
N ARG A 236 -3.30 -2.83 -2.65
CA ARG A 236 -2.07 -3.04 -3.44
C ARG A 236 -2.16 -2.42 -4.82
N VAL A 237 -3.29 -2.56 -5.51
CA VAL A 237 -3.41 -2.13 -6.91
C VAL A 237 -3.82 -0.66 -7.03
N ALA A 238 -4.71 -0.18 -6.16
CA ALA A 238 -5.16 1.22 -6.14
C ALA A 238 -4.15 2.20 -5.50
N VAL A 239 -2.98 1.70 -5.08
CA VAL A 239 -1.90 2.54 -4.58
C VAL A 239 -1.25 3.22 -5.79
N GLN A 240 -1.41 4.54 -5.88
CA GLN A 240 -0.84 5.33 -6.97
C GLN A 240 0.65 5.55 -6.72
N GLU A 241 1.48 5.03 -7.61
CA GLU A 241 2.88 5.41 -7.75
C GLU A 241 2.98 6.59 -8.73
N ASN A 242 3.85 7.56 -8.43
CA ASN A 242 4.03 8.71 -9.31
C ASN A 242 4.77 8.25 -10.58
N PRO A 243 4.20 8.39 -11.79
CA PRO A 243 4.88 7.99 -13.03
C PRO A 243 6.16 8.77 -13.31
N ASP A 244 6.30 9.95 -12.70
CA ASP A 244 7.48 10.80 -12.82
C ASP A 244 8.59 10.44 -11.80
N ASP A 245 8.38 9.39 -10.98
CA ASP A 245 9.39 8.88 -10.07
C ASP A 245 10.42 8.04 -10.84
N ASP A 246 11.71 8.24 -10.57
CA ASP A 246 12.81 7.54 -11.26
C ASP A 246 12.74 6.01 -11.05
N ASP A 247 12.11 5.58 -9.93
CA ASP A 247 11.89 4.19 -9.56
C ASP A 247 10.48 3.66 -9.95
N PHE A 248 9.72 4.37 -10.79
CA PHE A 248 8.36 3.96 -11.18
C PHE A 248 8.36 2.59 -11.88
N VAL A 249 7.53 1.68 -11.35
CA VAL A 249 7.33 0.36 -11.96
C VAL A 249 5.89 0.21 -12.42
N ASP A 250 5.69 0.02 -13.73
CA ASP A 250 4.35 -0.26 -14.26
C ASP A 250 3.88 -1.66 -13.82
N THR A 251 3.05 -1.69 -12.78
CA THR A 251 2.51 -2.91 -12.19
C THR A 251 1.32 -3.50 -12.94
N ARG A 252 0.78 -2.84 -13.97
CA ARG A 252 -0.44 -3.29 -14.69
C ARG A 252 -0.33 -4.71 -15.23
N LYS A 253 0.87 -5.08 -15.71
CA LYS A 253 1.18 -6.37 -16.31
C LYS A 253 1.56 -7.44 -15.30
N TYR A 254 1.46 -7.16 -14.00
CA TYR A 254 1.77 -8.12 -12.96
C TYR A 254 0.68 -9.17 -12.88
N ARG A 255 1.08 -10.41 -12.63
CA ARG A 255 0.15 -11.52 -12.50
C ARG A 255 -0.59 -11.41 -11.18
N LEU A 256 -1.92 -11.26 -11.27
CA LEU A 256 -2.79 -11.00 -10.14
C LEU A 256 -2.73 -12.14 -9.13
N PHE A 257 -2.92 -13.38 -9.57
CA PHE A 257 -2.99 -14.53 -8.65
C PHE A 257 -1.65 -14.89 -8.00
N GLU A 258 -0.52 -14.64 -8.66
CA GLU A 258 0.81 -14.86 -8.07
C GLU A 258 1.06 -13.84 -6.96
N SER A 259 0.76 -12.57 -7.22
CA SER A 259 0.90 -11.50 -6.24
C SER A 259 -0.10 -11.65 -5.08
N LEU A 260 -1.30 -12.16 -5.37
CA LEU A 260 -2.30 -12.48 -4.35
C LEU A 260 -1.83 -13.61 -3.42
N LYS A 261 -1.16 -14.65 -3.96
CA LYS A 261 -0.55 -15.71 -3.14
C LYS A 261 0.50 -15.15 -2.20
N GLN A 262 1.41 -14.34 -2.73
CA GLN A 262 2.44 -13.65 -1.94
C GLN A 262 1.80 -12.75 -0.86
N TYR A 263 0.72 -12.04 -1.20
CA TYR A 263 0.00 -11.20 -0.24
C TYR A 263 -0.59 -12.00 0.93
N ILE A 264 -1.18 -13.18 0.66
CA ILE A 264 -1.70 -14.06 1.72
C ILE A 264 -0.54 -14.53 2.61
N GLU A 265 0.56 -15.00 2.02
CA GLU A 265 1.73 -15.51 2.76
C GLU A 265 2.36 -14.46 3.67
N LEU A 266 2.44 -13.21 3.20
CA LEU A 266 3.04 -12.09 3.95
C LEU A 266 2.10 -11.49 5.00
N SER A 267 0.79 -11.61 4.84
CA SER A 267 -0.18 -10.95 5.73
C SER A 267 -0.47 -11.72 7.02
N GLU A 268 0.07 -12.93 7.19
CA GLU A 268 -0.22 -13.86 8.31
C GLU A 268 -1.74 -13.98 8.60
N SER A 269 -2.59 -13.74 7.59
CA SER A 269 -4.03 -13.67 7.79
C SER A 269 -4.59 -15.08 8.01
N PRO A 270 -5.23 -15.38 9.16
CA PRO A 270 -5.75 -16.71 9.47
C PRO A 270 -7.03 -17.07 8.69
N VAL A 271 -7.54 -16.17 7.85
CA VAL A 271 -8.88 -16.27 7.26
C VAL A 271 -8.87 -17.05 5.95
N LEU A 272 -7.74 -17.15 5.24
CA LEU A 272 -7.68 -17.80 3.92
C LEU A 272 -6.43 -18.65 3.75
N GLU A 273 -6.63 -19.95 3.57
CA GLU A 273 -5.57 -20.84 3.16
C GLU A 273 -5.14 -20.50 1.72
N PRO A 274 -3.83 -20.42 1.42
CA PRO A 274 -3.30 -20.26 0.06
C PRO A 274 -3.87 -21.30 -0.93
N VAL A 275 -4.31 -22.44 -0.39
CA VAL A 275 -4.97 -23.55 -1.09
C VAL A 275 -6.17 -23.10 -1.93
N ILE A 276 -6.88 -22.03 -1.53
CA ILE A 276 -8.00 -21.51 -2.33
C ILE A 276 -7.53 -21.07 -3.72
N LEU A 277 -6.28 -20.65 -3.86
CA LEU A 277 -5.69 -20.19 -5.12
C LEU A 277 -4.99 -21.30 -5.93
N ASN A 278 -5.13 -22.57 -5.51
CA ASN A 278 -4.62 -23.70 -6.26
C ASN A 278 -5.47 -23.94 -7.51
N GLY A 279 -4.83 -24.06 -8.68
CA GLY A 279 -5.52 -24.18 -9.96
C GLY A 279 -6.09 -22.85 -10.50
N SER A 280 -5.71 -21.71 -9.92
CA SER A 280 -6.05 -20.39 -10.47
C SER A 280 -5.51 -20.23 -11.90
N PRO A 281 -6.24 -19.57 -12.81
CA PRO A 281 -5.80 -19.40 -14.19
C PRO A 281 -4.52 -18.56 -14.28
N THR A 282 -3.61 -18.97 -15.16
CA THR A 282 -2.42 -18.20 -15.52
C THR A 282 -2.79 -17.14 -16.55
N GLY A 283 -2.48 -15.88 -16.28
CA GLY A 283 -2.70 -14.78 -17.24
C GLY A 283 -3.67 -13.69 -16.80
N LEU A 284 -4.31 -13.82 -15.64
CA LEU A 284 -5.03 -12.68 -15.06
C LEU A 284 -4.03 -11.64 -14.54
N LEU A 285 -4.10 -10.43 -15.08
CA LEU A 285 -3.20 -9.31 -14.75
C LEU A 285 -3.90 -8.27 -13.88
N TYR A 286 -3.14 -7.36 -13.27
CA TYR A 286 -3.71 -6.29 -12.45
C TYR A 286 -4.67 -5.39 -13.25
N GLU A 287 -4.35 -5.10 -14.51
CA GLU A 287 -5.19 -4.28 -15.39
C GLU A 287 -6.61 -4.83 -15.60
N HIS A 288 -6.77 -6.15 -15.45
CA HIS A 288 -8.04 -6.86 -15.58
C HIS A 288 -8.79 -7.02 -14.24
N GLY A 289 -8.19 -6.58 -13.13
CA GLY A 289 -8.61 -6.90 -11.77
C GLY A 289 -10.04 -6.46 -11.46
N ALA A 290 -10.42 -5.25 -11.87
CA ALA A 290 -11.76 -4.72 -11.63
C ALA A 290 -12.84 -5.54 -12.37
N LYS A 291 -12.62 -5.84 -13.66
CA LYS A 291 -13.53 -6.67 -14.46
C LYS A 291 -13.62 -8.11 -13.95
N ALA A 292 -12.49 -8.66 -13.48
CA ALA A 292 -12.47 -9.99 -12.89
C ALA A 292 -13.30 -10.03 -11.60
N TRP A 293 -13.22 -8.98 -10.78
CA TRP A 293 -14.06 -8.85 -9.59
C TRP A 293 -15.55 -8.79 -9.94
N VAL A 294 -15.95 -8.01 -10.95
CA VAL A 294 -17.35 -7.96 -11.41
C VAL A 294 -17.84 -9.34 -11.84
N LEU A 295 -17.07 -10.02 -12.69
CA LEU A 295 -17.42 -11.35 -13.18
C LEU A 295 -17.57 -12.37 -12.02
N ALA A 296 -16.70 -12.29 -11.02
CA ALA A 296 -16.76 -13.14 -9.84
C ALA A 296 -17.98 -12.82 -8.96
N ASN A 297 -18.32 -11.54 -8.77
CA ASN A 297 -19.51 -11.12 -8.05
C ASN A 297 -20.79 -11.62 -8.74
N GLU A 298 -20.91 -11.45 -10.06
CA GLU A 298 -22.04 -11.99 -10.84
C GLU A 298 -22.17 -13.51 -10.70
N THR A 299 -21.04 -14.22 -10.79
CA THR A 299 -21.00 -15.68 -10.69
C THR A 299 -21.44 -16.16 -9.30
N LEU A 300 -21.03 -15.43 -8.25
CA LEU A 300 -21.48 -15.69 -6.88
C LEU A 300 -22.98 -15.46 -6.72
N LEU A 301 -23.51 -14.35 -7.26
CA LEU A 301 -24.95 -14.05 -7.23
C LEU A 301 -25.76 -15.13 -7.95
N ARG A 302 -25.31 -15.60 -9.13
CA ARG A 302 -25.95 -16.72 -9.84
C ARG A 302 -25.97 -18.00 -9.00
N LYS A 303 -24.87 -18.34 -8.33
CA LYS A 303 -24.77 -19.53 -7.45
C LYS A 303 -25.65 -19.45 -6.22
N ILE A 304 -25.85 -18.25 -5.65
CA ILE A 304 -26.76 -18.04 -4.51
C ILE A 304 -28.22 -18.09 -4.97
N GLY A 305 -28.53 -17.51 -6.13
CA GLY A 305 -29.87 -17.50 -6.72
C GLY A 305 -30.37 -18.89 -7.13
N THR A 306 -29.50 -19.76 -7.65
CA THR A 306 -29.87 -21.15 -7.98
C THR A 306 -30.17 -22.00 -6.75
N ARG A 307 -29.47 -21.79 -5.62
CA ARG A 307 -29.75 -22.46 -4.34
C ARG A 307 -31.06 -22.04 -3.66
N ARG A 308 -31.60 -20.86 -3.96
CA ARG A 308 -32.91 -20.42 -3.42
C ARG A 308 -34.11 -20.98 -4.19
N ARG A 309 -33.89 -21.62 -5.35
CA ARG A 309 -34.94 -22.18 -6.23
C ARG A 309 -34.99 -23.73 -6.22
N SER A 310 -34.05 -24.38 -5.55
CA SER A 310 -33.99 -25.83 -5.32
C SER A 310 -34.47 -26.17 -3.91
#